data_AF-B6E2Z8-F1
#
_entry.id   AF-B6E2Z8-F1
#
_cell.length_a   1.000
_cell.length_b   1.000
_cell.length_c   1.000
_cell.angle_alpha   90.00
_cell.angle_beta   90.00
_cell.angle_gamma   90.00
#
_symmetry.space_group_name_H-M   'P 1'
#
loop_
_entity.id
_entity.type
_entity.pdbx_description
1 polymer ?
#
loop_
_entity_poly.entity_id
_entity_poly.type
_entity_poly.pdbx_seq_one_letter_code
_entity_poly.pdbx_strand_id
1 'polypeptide(L)' 'IQREFRQALSETAPVYTMTPGDVDLTLNWGRISNVLPEYRGEDGVRVGRISFNNISAILGTVAVILNCHHQ' A
#
# COMPACT_ATOMS: atom_id res chain seq x y z
N ILE A 1 2.05 6.56 3.32
CA ILE A 1 2.24 7.66 2.33
C ILE A 1 1.11 8.71 2.24
N GLN A 2 0.04 8.61 1.40
CA GLN A 2 -0.91 9.74 1.16
C GLN A 2 -1.49 10.31 2.47
N ARG A 3 -2.03 9.42 3.31
CA ARG A 3 -2.62 9.76 4.62
C ARG A 3 -1.61 10.46 5.54
N GLU A 4 -0.38 9.98 5.57
CA GLU A 4 0.66 10.45 6.50
C GLU A 4 1.30 11.74 6.03
N PHE A 5 1.70 11.84 4.76
CA PHE A 5 2.29 13.06 4.20
C PHE A 5 1.33 14.24 4.26
N ARG A 6 0.01 14.01 4.14
CA ARG A 6 -1.01 15.06 4.24
C ARG A 6 -0.89 15.90 5.51
N GLN A 7 -0.39 15.35 6.62
CA GLN A 7 -0.23 16.08 7.87
C GLN A 7 0.80 17.22 7.75
N ALA A 8 1.84 17.05 6.93
CA ALA A 8 2.88 18.05 6.69
C ALA A 8 2.34 19.31 5.98
N LEU A 9 1.14 19.23 5.40
CA LEU A 9 0.46 20.35 4.74
C LEU A 9 -0.54 21.08 5.66
N SER A 10 -0.65 20.66 6.93
CA SER A 10 -1.49 21.35 7.92
C SER A 10 -0.85 22.65 8.40
N GLU A 11 -1.60 23.49 9.11
CA GLU A 11 -1.09 24.72 9.74
C GLU A 11 0.08 24.44 10.69
N THR A 12 0.05 23.29 11.38
CA THR A 12 1.14 22.86 12.27
C THR A 12 2.41 22.45 11.52
N ALA A 13 2.32 22.24 10.20
CA ALA A 13 3.40 21.90 9.28
C ALA A 13 4.46 20.90 9.84
N PRO A 14 4.05 19.77 10.42
CA PRO A 14 4.98 18.78 10.94
C PRO A 14 5.81 18.15 9.81
N VAL A 15 7.02 17.69 10.14
CA VAL A 15 7.85 16.95 9.18
C VAL A 15 7.27 15.55 8.98
N TYR A 16 7.00 15.18 7.72
CA TYR A 16 6.79 13.79 7.34
C TYR A 16 8.15 13.13 7.07
N THR A 17 8.43 12.03 7.76
CA THR A 17 9.59 11.17 7.49
C THR A 17 9.10 9.88 6.88
N MET A 18 9.52 9.59 5.65
CA MET A 18 9.19 8.34 4.97
C MET A 18 9.80 7.17 5.73
N THR A 19 8.95 6.25 6.18
CA THR A 19 9.39 5.12 7.01
C THR A 19 10.00 4.01 6.14
N PRO A 20 10.79 3.09 6.72
CA PRO A 20 11.21 1.88 6.01
C PRO A 20 10.01 1.06 5.47
N GLY A 21 8.87 1.07 6.17
CA GLY A 21 7.65 0.43 5.71
C GLY A 21 7.07 1.07 4.44
N ASP A 22 7.09 2.40 4.35
CA ASP A 22 6.70 3.10 3.12
C ASP A 22 7.63 2.74 1.95
N VAL A 23 8.94 2.68 2.20
CA VAL A 23 9.92 2.27 1.19
C VAL A 23 9.62 0.84 0.72
N ASP A 24 9.41 -0.10 1.64
CA ASP A 24 9.08 -1.50 1.31
C ASP A 24 7.79 -1.60 0.47
N LEU A 25 6.79 -0.78 0.73
CA LEU A 25 5.57 -0.70 -0.09
C LEU A 25 5.90 -0.31 -1.54
N THR A 26 6.73 0.72 -1.73
CA THR A 26 7.11 1.17 -3.08
C THR A 26 7.91 0.10 -3.83
N LEU A 27 8.84 -0.59 -3.16
CA LEU A 27 9.69 -1.63 -3.76
C LEU A 27 8.90 -2.89 -4.12
N ASN A 28 7.78 -3.17 -3.44
CA ASN A 28 6.93 -4.32 -3.75
C ASN A 28 5.73 -3.96 -4.63
N TRP A 29 5.63 -2.74 -5.16
CA TRP A 29 4.43 -2.29 -5.88
C TRP A 29 4.06 -3.17 -7.08
N GLY A 30 5.05 -3.65 -7.85
CA GLY A 30 4.81 -4.60 -8.95
C GLY A 30 4.27 -5.96 -8.47
N ARG A 31 4.82 -6.49 -7.37
CA ARG A 31 4.35 -7.76 -6.78
C ARG A 31 2.95 -7.63 -6.20
N ILE A 32 2.67 -6.52 -5.53
CA ILE A 32 1.33 -6.18 -5.02
C ILE A 32 0.33 -6.09 -6.17
N SER A 33 0.71 -5.41 -7.25
CA SER A 33 -0.14 -5.24 -8.44
C SER A 33 -0.50 -6.56 -9.11
N ASN A 34 0.37 -7.56 -9.05
CA ASN A 34 0.11 -8.89 -9.59
C ASN A 34 -0.73 -9.79 -8.67
N VAL A 35 -0.73 -9.55 -7.35
CA VAL A 35 -1.43 -10.40 -6.37
C VAL A 35 -2.84 -9.90 -6.08
N LEU A 36 -3.02 -8.58 -5.90
CA LEU A 36 -4.31 -8.02 -5.49
C LEU A 36 -5.49 -8.30 -6.45
N PRO A 37 -5.31 -8.38 -7.78
CA PRO A 37 -6.40 -8.77 -8.67
C PRO A 37 -6.97 -10.17 -8.40
N GLU A 38 -6.21 -11.05 -7.76
CA GLU A 38 -6.63 -12.41 -7.41
C GLU A 38 -7.32 -12.51 -6.05
N TYR A 39 -7.44 -11.41 -5.30
CA TYR A 39 -8.18 -11.39 -4.04
C TYR A 39 -9.66 -11.74 -4.28
N ARG A 40 -10.19 -12.71 -3.53
CA ARG A 40 -11.59 -13.19 -3.58
C ARG A 40 -12.30 -13.13 -2.23
N GLY A 41 -11.73 -12.42 -1.26
CA GLY A 41 -12.30 -12.28 0.08
C GLY A 41 -11.61 -13.12 1.15
N GLU A 42 -10.34 -13.48 0.92
CA GLU A 42 -9.48 -14.12 1.91
C GLU A 42 -9.32 -13.23 3.16
N ASP A 43 -9.03 -13.85 4.31
CA ASP A 43 -8.83 -13.13 5.57
C ASP A 43 -7.71 -12.09 5.51
N GLY A 44 -6.71 -12.30 4.65
CA GLY A 44 -5.63 -11.36 4.42
C GLY A 44 -4.76 -11.72 3.22
N VAL A 45 -3.85 -10.80 2.86
CA VAL A 45 -2.93 -10.94 1.72
C VAL A 45 -1.50 -10.75 2.21
N ARG A 46 -0.60 -11.64 1.81
CA ARG A 46 0.83 -11.55 2.13
C ARG A 46 1.67 -11.47 0.86
N VAL A 47 2.49 -10.43 0.75
CA VAL A 47 3.42 -10.23 -0.37
C VAL A 47 4.83 -10.00 0.19
N GLY A 48 5.66 -11.05 0.19
CA GLY A 48 6.99 -11.00 0.79
C GLY A 48 6.92 -10.73 2.30
N ARG A 49 7.39 -9.55 2.72
CA ARG A 49 7.36 -9.07 4.12
C ARG A 49 6.11 -8.26 4.46
N ILE A 50 5.33 -7.84 3.47
CA ILE A 50 4.12 -7.03 3.66
C ILE A 50 2.94 -7.96 3.93
N SER A 51 2.13 -7.61 4.93
CA SER A 51 0.91 -8.31 5.30
C SER A 51 -0.25 -7.32 5.40
N PHE A 52 -1.34 -7.62 4.72
CA PHE A 52 -2.63 -6.95 4.87
C PHE A 52 -3.58 -7.91 5.57
N ASN A 53 -3.95 -7.60 6.81
CA ASN A 53 -4.70 -8.54 7.66
C ASN A 53 -6.23 -8.51 7.43
N ASN A 54 -6.70 -7.69 6.49
CA ASN A 54 -8.09 -7.59 6.04
C ASN A 54 -8.19 -6.61 4.86
N ILE A 55 -9.37 -6.54 4.24
CA ILE A 55 -9.65 -5.63 3.12
C ILE A 55 -9.45 -4.14 3.47
N SER A 56 -9.79 -3.72 4.69
CA SER A 56 -9.59 -2.33 5.12
C SER A 56 -8.12 -1.96 5.19
N ALA A 57 -7.24 -2.90 5.56
CA ALA A 57 -5.80 -2.71 5.55
C ALA A 57 -5.24 -2.59 4.13
N ILE A 58 -5.82 -3.33 3.16
CA ILE A 58 -5.47 -3.20 1.73
C ILE A 58 -5.83 -1.79 1.26
N LEU A 59 -7.10 -1.39 1.39
CA LEU A 59 -7.62 -0.11 0.89
C LEU A 59 -7.01 1.11 1.62
N GLY A 60 -6.65 0.95 2.89
CA GLY A 60 -5.98 2.00 3.66
C GLY A 60 -4.51 2.21 3.30
N THR A 61 -3.93 1.30 2.49
CA THR A 61 -2.50 1.31 2.13
C THR A 61 -2.27 1.44 0.63
N VAL A 62 -3.05 0.74 -0.19
CA VAL A 62 -2.91 0.67 -1.65
C VAL A 62 -4.13 1.30 -2.30
N ALA A 63 -3.91 2.34 -3.11
CA ALA A 63 -4.96 3.04 -3.84
C ALA A 63 -4.99 2.68 -5.33
N VAL A 64 -3.81 2.47 -5.93
CA VAL A 64 -3.65 2.21 -7.37
C VAL A 64 -2.62 1.10 -7.56
N ILE A 65 -2.90 0.21 -8.51
CA ILE A 65 -2.02 -0.87 -8.94
C ILE A 65 -1.78 -0.79 -10.45
N LEU A 66 -0.70 -1.43 -10.91
CA LEU A 66 -0.46 -1.63 -12.33
C LEU A 66 -1.53 -2.57 -12.93
N ASN A 67 -1.78 -2.42 -14.23
CA ASN A 67 -2.47 -3.46 -14.99
C ASN A 67 -1.45 -4.52 -15.43
N CYS A 68 -1.49 -5.69 -14.81
CA CYS A 68 -0.60 -6.81 -15.12
C CYS A 68 -1.26 -7.89 -16.00
N HIS A 69 -2.51 -7.70 -16.43
CA HIS A 69 -3.32 -8.74 -17.09
C HIS A 69 -3.41 -8.56 -18.60
N HIS A 70 -2.41 -7.92 -19.22
CA HIS A 70 -2.41 -7.76 -20.67
C HIS A 70 -2.31 -9.15 -21.35
N GLN A 71 -3.33 -9.51 -22.11
CA GLN A 71 -3.34 -10.64 -23.05
C GLN A 71 -3.04 -10.12 -24.45
#